data_AF-A0A7S0WEW7-F1
#
_entry.id   AF-A0A7S0WEW7-F1
#
_cell.length_a   1.000
_cell.length_b   1.000
_cell.length_c   1.000
_cell.angle_alpha   90.00
_cell.angle_beta   90.00
_cell.angle_gamma   90.00
#
_symmetry.space_group_name_H-M   'P 1'
#
loop_
_entity.id
_entity.type
_entity.pdbx_description
1 polymer ?
#
loop_
_entity_poly.entity_id
_entity_poly.type
_entity_poly.pdbx_seq_one_letter_code
_entity_poly.pdbx_strand_id
1 'polypeptide(L)'
;INGLVNKLNASNVQDIVRELFGENLIRGRGVFARSVMKSQMASPRFSGIFAALVAVVNTKFPEIGELIIKRCILQFRRAYKRNDKPVCVAATKFLAAFVNQQLVHE
;
A
#
# COMPACT_ATOMS: atom_id res chain seq x y z
N ILE A 1 -9.40 6.36 -8.48
CA ILE A 1 -8.27 5.89 -7.61
C ILE A 1 -8.23 6.49 -6.18
N ASN A 2 -7.85 7.75 -5.95
CA ASN A 2 -7.64 8.27 -4.57
C ASN A 2 -8.89 8.14 -3.67
N GLY A 3 -10.07 8.46 -4.22
CA GLY A 3 -11.33 8.31 -3.51
C GLY A 3 -11.65 6.87 -3.12
N LEU A 4 -11.26 5.90 -3.97
CA LEU A 4 -11.46 4.47 -3.70
C LEU A 4 -10.60 4.01 -2.51
N VAL A 5 -9.30 4.35 -2.54
CA VAL A 5 -8.36 3.96 -1.49
C VAL A 5 -8.74 4.59 -0.13
N ASN A 6 -9.25 5.82 -0.11
CA ASN A 6 -9.67 6.48 1.13
C ASN A 6 -10.93 5.88 1.76
N LYS A 7 -11.80 5.24 0.97
CA LYS A 7 -13.02 4.59 1.44
C LYS A 7 -12.81 3.11 1.80
N LEU A 8 -11.61 2.58 1.59
CA LEU A 8 -11.28 1.18 1.79
C LEU A 8 -11.45 0.74 3.25
N ASN A 9 -12.16 -0.37 3.45
CA ASN A 9 -12.31 -1.06 4.72
C ASN A 9 -12.48 -2.58 4.49
N ALA A 10 -12.56 -3.35 5.58
CA ALA A 10 -12.64 -4.81 5.50
C ALA A 10 -13.92 -5.31 4.82
N SER A 11 -15.06 -4.61 5.00
CA SER A 11 -16.34 -5.01 4.43
C SER A 11 -16.49 -4.68 2.94
N ASN A 12 -15.72 -3.71 2.40
CA ASN A 12 -15.88 -3.26 1.01
C ASN A 12 -14.66 -3.51 0.12
N VAL A 13 -13.61 -4.20 0.60
CA VAL A 13 -12.38 -4.42 -0.17
C VAL A 13 -12.65 -5.08 -1.52
N GLN A 14 -13.61 -6.00 -1.61
CA GLN A 14 -13.95 -6.68 -2.86
C GLN A 14 -14.55 -5.72 -3.90
N ASP A 15 -15.45 -4.83 -3.49
CA ASP A 15 -16.06 -3.84 -4.38
C ASP A 15 -15.04 -2.80 -4.82
N ILE A 16 -14.22 -2.31 -3.89
CA ILE A 16 -13.12 -1.37 -4.19
C ILE A 16 -12.16 -1.98 -5.21
N VAL A 17 -11.81 -3.26 -5.09
CA VAL A 17 -10.96 -3.97 -6.06
C VAL A 17 -11.60 -3.96 -7.45
N ARG A 18 -12.89 -4.27 -7.55
CA ARG A 18 -13.61 -4.31 -8.84
C ARG A 18 -13.63 -2.94 -9.50
N GLU A 19 -13.96 -1.89 -8.75
CA GLU A 19 -13.94 -0.50 -9.25
C GLU A 19 -12.53 -0.08 -9.64
N LEU A 20 -11.52 -0.44 -8.85
CA LEU A 20 -10.13 -0.09 -9.10
C LEU A 20 -9.60 -0.72 -10.39
N PHE A 21 -10.01 -1.95 -10.73
CA PHE A 21 -9.62 -2.59 -11.99
C PHE A 21 -10.36 -2.03 -13.22
N GLY A 22 -11.42 -1.24 -13.04
CA GLY A 22 -12.00 -0.44 -14.12
C GLY A 22 -11.15 0.77 -14.51
N GLU A 23 -10.15 1.13 -13.70
CA GLU A 23 -9.26 2.26 -13.92
C GLU A 23 -7.97 1.83 -14.64
N ASN A 24 -7.33 2.74 -15.37
CA ASN A 24 -6.04 2.44 -16.02
C ASN A 24 -4.89 2.45 -15.00
N LEU A 25 -4.70 1.34 -14.27
CA LEU A 25 -3.67 1.18 -13.25
C LEU A 25 -2.24 1.22 -13.79
N ILE A 26 -2.00 0.79 -15.03
CA ILE A 26 -0.66 0.83 -15.64
C ILE A 26 -0.20 2.28 -15.81
N ARG A 27 -1.08 3.14 -16.36
CA ARG A 27 -0.84 4.59 -16.47
C ARG A 27 -0.89 5.26 -15.09
N GLY A 28 -1.79 4.82 -14.23
CA GLY A 28 -2.05 5.35 -12.89
C GLY A 28 -1.15 4.83 -11.77
N ARG A 29 -0.16 3.97 -12.05
CA ARG A 29 0.61 3.22 -11.02
C ARG A 29 1.24 4.12 -9.96
N GLY A 30 1.76 5.28 -10.37
CA GLY A 30 2.35 6.25 -9.45
C GLY A 30 1.32 6.92 -8.54
N VAL A 31 0.11 7.15 -9.05
CA VAL A 31 -1.03 7.73 -8.30
C VAL A 31 -1.56 6.71 -7.31
N PHE A 32 -1.79 5.47 -7.75
CA PHE A 32 -2.21 4.37 -6.87
C PHE A 32 -1.20 4.14 -5.74
N ALA A 33 0.09 4.01 -6.07
CA ALA A 33 1.13 3.82 -5.06
C ALA A 33 1.17 4.96 -4.04
N ARG A 34 1.09 6.21 -4.50
CA ARG A 34 1.04 7.38 -3.60
C ARG A 34 -0.21 7.36 -2.73
N SER A 35 -1.37 7.03 -3.29
CA SER A 35 -2.63 6.98 -2.55
C SER A 35 -2.56 5.96 -1.43
N VAL A 36 -2.17 4.72 -1.74
CA VAL A 36 -2.07 3.63 -0.75
C VAL A 36 -1.09 4.00 0.36
N MET A 37 0.11 4.46 0.01
CA MET A 37 1.11 4.84 1.01
C MET A 37 0.64 6.00 1.88
N LYS A 38 0.00 7.02 1.29
CA LYS A 38 -0.50 8.18 2.05
C LYS A 38 -1.63 7.78 3.00
N SER A 39 -2.59 6.97 2.54
CA SER A 39 -3.72 6.52 3.35
C SER A 39 -3.26 5.58 4.48
N GLN A 40 -2.31 4.67 4.21
CA GLN A 40 -1.71 3.83 5.25
C GLN A 40 -0.94 4.67 6.28
N MET A 41 -0.17 5.67 5.83
CA MET A 41 0.55 6.58 6.72
C MET A 41 -0.37 7.39 7.64
N ALA A 42 -1.53 7.81 7.13
CA ALA A 42 -2.55 8.51 7.92
C ALA A 42 -3.30 7.56 8.86
N SER A 43 -3.33 6.26 8.58
CA SER A 43 -4.05 5.27 9.41
C SER A 43 -3.30 3.92 9.51
N PRO A 44 -2.16 3.86 10.22
CA PRO A 44 -1.31 2.66 10.24
C PRO A 44 -1.96 1.43 10.88
N ARG A 45 -3.04 1.60 11.65
CA ARG A 45 -3.83 0.49 12.21
C ARG A 45 -4.45 -0.38 11.12
N PHE A 46 -4.74 0.17 9.95
CA PHE A 46 -5.37 -0.55 8.83
C PHE A 46 -4.35 -1.10 7.82
N SER A 47 -3.07 -1.20 8.18
CA SER A 47 -2.01 -1.68 7.29
C SER A 47 -2.34 -3.01 6.60
N GLY A 48 -2.98 -3.95 7.32
CA GLY A 48 -3.43 -5.23 6.75
C GLY A 48 -4.44 -5.09 5.62
N ILE A 49 -5.37 -4.14 5.71
CA ILE A 49 -6.39 -3.89 4.68
C ILE A 49 -5.74 -3.29 3.43
N PHE A 50 -4.85 -2.31 3.61
CA PHE A 50 -4.09 -1.73 2.50
C PHE A 50 -3.18 -2.77 1.84
N ALA A 51 -2.53 -3.64 2.63
CA ALA A 51 -1.71 -4.73 2.11
C ALA A 51 -2.54 -5.76 1.33
N ALA A 52 -3.75 -6.10 1.80
CA ALA A 52 -4.66 -6.98 1.07
C ALA A 52 -5.06 -6.39 -0.29
N LEU A 53 -5.36 -5.09 -0.37
CA LEU A 53 -5.62 -4.42 -1.65
C LEU A 53 -4.40 -4.51 -2.58
N VAL A 54 -3.20 -4.23 -2.06
CA VAL A 54 -1.95 -4.33 -2.83
C VAL A 54 -1.69 -5.78 -3.29
N ALA A 55 -1.97 -6.78 -2.46
CA ALA A 55 -1.81 -8.20 -2.78
C ALA A 55 -2.68 -8.58 -4.00
N VAL A 56 -3.95 -8.18 -3.99
CA VAL A 56 -4.84 -8.45 -5.13
C VAL A 56 -4.34 -7.77 -6.41
N VAL A 57 -3.93 -6.50 -6.34
CA VAL A 57 -3.33 -5.81 -7.49
C VAL A 57 -2.06 -6.50 -7.97
N ASN A 58 -1.20 -6.96 -7.05
CA ASN A 58 0.05 -7.65 -7.37
C ASN A 58 -0.15 -8.96 -8.14
N THR A 59 -1.28 -9.66 -7.94
CA THR A 59 -1.60 -10.88 -8.73
C THR A 59 -1.80 -10.62 -10.23
N LYS A 60 -2.11 -9.37 -10.61
CA LYS A 60 -2.36 -8.97 -12.00
C LYS A 60 -1.26 -8.08 -12.56
N PHE A 61 -0.70 -7.20 -11.72
CA PHE A 61 0.33 -6.21 -12.09
C PHE A 61 1.47 -6.23 -11.05
N PRO A 62 2.36 -7.24 -11.09
CA PRO A 62 3.45 -7.39 -10.12
C PRO A 62 4.34 -6.15 -10.01
N GLU A 63 4.57 -5.45 -11.12
CA GLU A 63 5.38 -4.23 -11.19
C GLU A 63 4.79 -3.08 -10.36
N ILE A 64 3.47 -3.06 -10.14
CA ILE A 64 2.81 -2.07 -9.29
C ILE A 64 3.03 -2.40 -7.82
N GLY A 65 2.93 -3.69 -7.44
CA GLY A 65 3.24 -4.15 -6.09
C GLY A 65 4.69 -3.83 -5.73
N GLU A 66 5.63 -4.20 -6.61
CA GLU A 66 7.06 -3.93 -6.47
C GLU A 66 7.35 -2.43 -6.29
N LEU A 67 6.70 -1.56 -7.09
CA LEU A 67 6.83 -0.11 -6.98
C LEU A 67 6.45 0.40 -5.57
N ILE A 68 5.35 -0.11 -5.00
CA ILE A 68 4.86 0.29 -3.68
C ILE A 68 5.84 -0.17 -2.60
N ILE A 69 6.27 -1.42 -2.67
CA ILE A 69 7.22 -2.01 -1.70
C ILE A 69 8.54 -1.22 -1.71
N LYS A 70 9.14 -0.99 -2.89
CA LYS A 70 10.38 -0.21 -3.03
C LYS A 70 10.27 1.18 -2.44
N ARG A 71 9.12 1.86 -2.65
CA ARG A 71 8.87 3.19 -2.08
C ARG A 71 8.68 3.14 -0.57
N CYS A 72 8.01 2.12 -0.04
CA CYS A 72 7.84 1.93 1.40
C CYS A 72 9.18 1.69 2.10
N ILE A 73 10.06 0.85 1.53
CA ILE A 73 11.43 0.63 2.03
C ILE A 73 12.21 1.95 2.02
N LEU A 74 12.15 2.71 0.92
CA LEU A 74 12.82 4.00 0.84
C LEU A 74 12.29 4.99 1.89
N GLN A 75 10.98 5.01 2.13
CA GLN A 75 10.35 5.84 3.15
C GLN A 75 10.84 5.47 4.56
N PHE A 76 10.88 4.18 4.88
CA PHE A 76 11.44 3.67 6.14
C PHE A 76 12.89 4.12 6.32
N ARG A 77 13.77 3.86 5.34
CA ARG A 77 15.20 4.24 5.41
C ARG A 77 15.40 5.74 5.63
N ARG A 78 14.60 6.55 4.94
CA ARG A 78 14.62 8.03 5.07
C ARG A 78 14.12 8.49 6.44
N ALA A 79 13.04 7.91 6.95
CA ALA A 79 12.50 8.24 8.26
C ALA A 79 13.46 7.86 9.39
N TYR A 80 14.04 6.66 9.30
CA TYR A 80 15.06 6.18 10.24
C TYR A 80 16.27 7.13 10.28
N LYS A 81 16.83 7.49 9.11
CA LYS A 81 17.97 8.43 9.04
C LYS A 81 17.66 9.80 9.65
N ARG A 82 16.40 10.25 9.61
CA ARG A 82 15.96 11.54 10.18
C ARG A 82 15.46 11.46 11.62
N ASN A 83 15.49 10.29 12.26
CA ASN A 83 14.86 10.04 13.56
C ASN A 83 13.35 10.39 13.58
N ASP A 84 12.67 10.25 12.45
CA ASP A 84 11.24 10.46 12.32
C ASP A 84 10.49 9.20 12.78
N LYS A 85 10.32 9.08 14.10
CA LYS A 85 9.72 7.90 14.75
C LYS A 85 8.31 7.59 14.25
N PRO A 86 7.37 8.56 14.13
CA PRO A 86 6.02 8.26 13.62
C PRO A 86 6.03 7.64 12.22
N VAL A 87 6.84 8.19 11.31
CA VAL A 87 6.92 7.67 9.94
C VAL A 87 7.62 6.32 9.89
N CYS A 88 8.69 6.15 10.68
CA CYS A 88 9.41 4.90 10.78
C CYS A 88 8.48 3.76 11.24
N VAL A 89 7.74 3.96 12.33
CA VAL A 89 6.81 2.96 12.88
C VAL A 89 5.69 2.62 11.88
N ALA A 90 5.10 3.63 11.23
CA ALA A 90 4.04 3.42 10.25
C ALA A 90 4.54 2.62 9.04
N ALA A 91 5.72 2.95 8.52
CA ALA A 91 6.33 2.22 7.41
C ALA A 91 6.69 0.77 7.81
N THR A 92 7.23 0.54 9.00
CA THR A 92 7.51 -0.81 9.52
C THR A 92 6.25 -1.65 9.62
N LYS A 93 5.15 -1.10 10.14
CA LYS A 93 3.85 -1.80 10.18
C LYS A 93 3.36 -2.18 8.79
N PHE A 94 3.61 -1.34 7.80
CA PHE A 94 3.20 -1.64 6.44
C PHE A 94 4.03 -2.75 5.81
N LEU A 95 5.36 -2.69 5.99
CA LEU A 95 6.27 -3.75 5.54
C LEU A 95 5.92 -5.10 6.19
N ALA A 96 5.64 -5.12 7.49
CA ALA A 96 5.17 -6.32 8.18
C ALA A 96 3.84 -6.85 7.59
N ALA A 97 2.92 -5.95 7.25
CA ALA A 97 1.67 -6.34 6.59
C ALA A 97 1.90 -6.90 5.18
N PHE A 98 2.91 -6.44 4.44
CA PHE A 98 3.28 -7.04 3.15
C PHE A 98 3.83 -8.45 3.30
N VAL A 99 4.67 -8.71 4.30
CA VAL A 99 5.15 -10.06 4.61
C VAL A 99 3.98 -10.99 4.97
N ASN A 100 3.08 -10.53 5.84
CA ASN A 100 1.89 -11.31 6.22
C ASN A 100 0.96 -11.64 5.03
N GLN A 101 0.97 -10.82 3.98
CA GLN A 101 0.18 -11.02 2.76
C GLN A 101 0.98 -11.67 1.62
N GLN A 102 2.17 -12.20 1.93
CA GLN A 102 3.06 -12.88 0.97
C GLN A 102 3.41 -12.04 -0.26
N LEU A 103 3.45 -10.72 -0.11
CA LEU A 103 3.91 -9.78 -1.14
C LEU A 103 5.43 -9.70 -1.21
N VAL A 104 6.10 -9.97 -0.10
CA VAL A 104 7.56 -9.95 0.07
C VAL A 104 7.93 -11.14 0.92
N HIS A 105 9.09 -11.72 0.63
CA HIS A 105 9.73 -12.73 1.48
C HIS A 105 10.21 -12.11 2.81
N GLU A 106 10.35 -12.92 3.86
CA GLU A 106 11.02 -12.54 5.10
C GLU A 106 12.50 -12.15 4.90
#